data_AF-A0A0Q4GWC4-F1
#
_entry.id   AF-A0A0Q4GWC4-F1
#
_cell.length_a   1.000
_cell.length_b   1.000
_cell.length_c   1.000
_cell.angle_alpha   90.00
_cell.angle_beta   90.00
_cell.angle_gamma   90.00
#
_symmetry.space_group_name_H-M   'P 1'
#
loop_
_entity.id
_entity.type
_entity.pdbx_description
1 polymer ?
#
loop_
_entity_poly.entity_id
_entity_poly.type
_entity_poly.pdbx_seq_one_letter_code
_entity_poly.pdbx_strand_id
1 'polypeptide(L)'
;MQTIERLSLATRTASIVIVSFALIALGAIAPAHAASNFRIAWTHIGIYPRSAPSMSAAKVGGALPDGASVSVVCETAGASVTSDIGTSTIWERLANGTFVPNVFVETGANGWTPGVARCDAAPPGPAPSTSKYNRAGAVTAARAHHKGEDVPLIADCTYFASQALVGGGLSVTTNWQAGGTDINDQASRPLYLLQRYGPTKRWANADYLKNYLVNERKVATIAEVSLSSKNPGVQLGDLIMYDWEGKPDGILDHTAVVTGFGSDGTVLVTQREPSQIDRKWNWSLAASKPISEARPGARAYAIRITY
;
A
#
# COMPACT_ATOMS: atom_id res chain seq x y z
N MET A 1 49.10 -75.14 19.24
CA MET A 1 49.83 -74.29 18.28
C MET A 1 49.48 -72.84 18.61
N GLN A 2 50.43 -72.11 19.21
CA GLN A 2 50.62 -70.64 19.30
C GLN A 2 49.38 -69.73 19.50
N THR A 3 49.13 -69.20 20.71
CA THR A 3 49.56 -67.86 21.25
C THR A 3 49.01 -66.64 20.48
N ILE A 4 48.27 -65.74 21.18
CA ILE A 4 48.46 -64.27 21.34
C ILE A 4 47.04 -63.66 21.24
N GLU A 5 46.51 -62.68 21.97
CA GLU A 5 46.89 -61.82 23.11
C GLU A 5 45.58 -61.23 23.68
N ARG A 6 45.64 -60.72 24.92
CA ARG A 6 44.58 -59.93 25.54
C ARG A 6 44.62 -58.50 25.00
N LEU A 7 43.48 -57.88 24.76
CA LEU A 7 43.31 -56.45 25.02
C LEU A 7 41.89 -56.18 25.53
N SER A 8 41.81 -55.78 26.80
CA SER A 8 40.57 -55.26 27.39
C SER A 8 40.37 -53.84 26.90
N LEU A 9 39.18 -53.52 26.37
CA LEU A 9 38.70 -52.15 26.36
C LEU A 9 37.31 -52.13 27.01
N ALA A 10 37.29 -51.63 28.23
CA ALA A 10 36.06 -51.31 28.96
C ALA A 10 35.34 -50.17 28.23
N THR A 11 34.22 -50.47 27.60
CA THR A 11 33.38 -49.44 26.96
C THR A 11 32.59 -48.72 28.05
N ARG A 12 33.12 -47.60 28.54
CA ARG A 12 32.38 -46.63 29.34
C ARG A 12 31.37 -45.90 28.46
N THR A 13 30.15 -45.84 29.00
CA THR A 13 28.96 -45.11 28.55
C THR A 13 29.20 -43.69 28.03
N ALA A 14 28.48 -43.31 26.96
CA ALA A 14 28.01 -41.94 26.75
C ALA A 14 26.75 -41.95 25.87
N SER A 15 25.58 -41.93 26.50
CA SER A 15 24.33 -41.58 25.82
C SER A 15 24.39 -40.11 25.44
N ILE A 16 24.63 -39.81 24.17
CA ILE A 16 24.61 -38.46 23.63
C ILE A 16 23.15 -38.03 23.54
N VAL A 17 22.67 -37.30 24.55
CA VAL A 17 21.44 -36.52 24.44
C VAL A 17 21.78 -35.29 23.61
N ILE A 18 21.45 -35.32 22.31
CA ILE A 18 21.51 -34.13 21.46
C ILE A 18 20.37 -33.21 21.87
N VAL A 19 20.61 -32.35 22.86
CA VAL A 19 19.75 -31.20 23.11
C VAL A 19 20.10 -30.16 22.04
N SER A 20 19.37 -30.20 20.93
CA SER A 20 19.41 -29.16 19.91
C SER A 20 18.85 -27.86 20.51
N PHE A 21 19.71 -27.08 21.15
CA PHE A 21 19.44 -25.67 21.44
C PHE A 21 19.51 -24.91 20.11
N ALA A 22 18.39 -24.89 19.38
CA ALA A 22 18.18 -23.91 18.34
C ALA A 22 18.10 -22.54 19.01
N LEU A 23 19.21 -21.78 19.01
CA LEU A 23 19.18 -20.35 19.28
C LEU A 23 18.28 -19.71 18.21
N ILE A 24 17.03 -19.44 18.58
CA ILE A 24 16.18 -18.53 17.81
C ILE A 24 16.74 -17.13 18.06
N ALA A 25 17.73 -16.73 17.26
CA ALA A 25 18.06 -15.34 17.11
C ALA A 25 16.82 -14.65 16.52
N LEU A 26 16.04 -13.97 17.36
CA LEU A 26 15.08 -12.95 16.89
C LEU A 26 15.90 -11.78 16.32
N GLY A 27 16.48 -11.97 15.14
CA GLY A 27 16.85 -10.87 14.28
C GLY A 27 15.55 -10.23 13.81
N ALA A 28 15.33 -8.96 14.14
CA ALA A 28 14.31 -8.17 13.48
C ALA A 28 14.53 -8.29 11.96
N ILE A 29 13.64 -9.01 11.27
CA ILE A 29 13.64 -9.04 9.82
C ILE A 29 13.20 -7.63 9.42
N ALA A 30 14.16 -6.75 9.20
CA ALA A 30 13.89 -5.47 8.57
C ALA A 30 13.18 -5.78 7.24
N PRO A 31 12.09 -5.08 6.91
CA PRO A 31 11.42 -5.29 5.64
C PRO A 31 12.43 -5.04 4.52
N ALA A 32 12.71 -6.08 3.73
CA ALA A 32 13.52 -5.93 2.52
C ALA A 32 12.71 -5.05 1.56
N HIS A 33 13.13 -3.80 1.39
CA HIS A 33 12.55 -2.96 0.36
C HIS A 33 12.97 -3.53 -0.99
N ALA A 34 12.08 -3.46 -1.99
CA ALA A 34 12.42 -3.84 -3.35
C ALA A 34 13.57 -2.94 -3.82
N ALA A 35 14.74 -3.54 -4.07
CA ALA A 35 15.90 -2.77 -4.47
C ALA A 35 15.80 -2.39 -5.95
N SER A 36 16.00 -1.11 -6.25
CA SER A 36 16.08 -0.58 -7.61
C SER A 36 17.54 -0.54 -8.05
N ASN A 37 17.82 -0.96 -9.29
CA ASN A 37 19.17 -0.95 -9.81
C ASN A 37 19.45 0.35 -10.57
N PHE A 38 20.49 1.05 -10.15
CA PHE A 38 20.98 2.27 -10.80
C PHE A 38 22.45 2.12 -11.16
N ARG A 39 23.01 3.13 -11.83
CA ARG A 39 24.43 3.20 -12.18
C ARG A 39 25.12 4.32 -11.42
N ILE A 40 26.35 4.08 -10.99
CA ILE A 40 27.23 5.15 -10.55
C ILE A 40 27.64 5.99 -11.76
N ALA A 41 27.65 7.31 -11.61
CA ALA A 41 28.02 8.22 -12.68
C ALA A 41 28.64 9.51 -12.13
N TRP A 42 29.33 10.23 -13.02
CA TRP A 42 29.91 11.56 -12.77
C TRP A 42 30.91 11.60 -11.60
N THR A 43 31.56 10.48 -11.30
CA THR A 43 32.61 10.43 -10.28
C THR A 43 34.00 10.68 -10.85
N HIS A 44 34.21 10.37 -12.14
CA HIS A 44 35.50 10.38 -12.88
C HIS A 44 36.58 9.42 -12.37
N ILE A 45 36.64 9.21 -11.06
CA ILE A 45 37.65 8.40 -10.37
C ILE A 45 37.04 7.28 -9.50
N GLY A 46 35.70 7.17 -9.48
CA GLY A 46 34.95 6.28 -8.62
C GLY A 46 34.58 6.89 -7.26
N ILE A 47 33.57 6.32 -6.62
CA ILE A 47 33.08 6.72 -5.29
C ILE A 47 33.20 5.58 -4.28
N TYR A 48 33.70 5.88 -3.09
CA TYR A 48 33.72 4.91 -1.99
C TYR A 48 32.39 4.93 -1.23
N PRO A 49 31.70 3.79 -1.10
CA PRO A 49 30.52 3.67 -0.25
C PRO A 49 30.84 3.98 1.21
N ARG A 50 29.87 4.54 1.93
CA ARG A 50 30.02 5.05 3.30
C ARG A 50 29.22 4.22 4.30
N SER A 51 29.65 4.22 5.55
CA SER A 51 28.94 3.55 6.64
C SER A 51 27.71 4.32 7.15
N ALA A 52 27.59 5.61 6.80
CA ALA A 52 26.49 6.52 7.16
C ALA A 52 26.34 7.58 6.04
N PRO A 53 25.22 8.34 5.96
CA PRO A 53 24.96 9.31 4.88
C PRO A 53 25.76 10.62 5.06
N SER A 54 27.09 10.49 5.04
CA SER A 54 28.06 11.58 5.10
C SER A 54 29.39 11.19 4.47
N MET A 55 30.04 12.12 3.76
CA MET A 55 31.38 11.91 3.19
C MET A 55 32.48 11.81 4.26
N SER A 56 32.21 12.25 5.49
CA SER A 56 33.09 12.06 6.65
C SER A 56 32.97 10.68 7.31
N ALA A 57 31.94 9.91 6.97
CA ALA A 57 31.78 8.56 7.49
C ALA A 57 32.82 7.60 6.90
N ALA A 58 33.07 6.51 7.63
CA ALA A 58 34.04 5.49 7.24
C ALA A 58 33.71 4.92 5.86
N LYS A 59 34.74 4.66 5.05
CA LYS A 59 34.61 3.96 3.77
C LYS A 59 34.36 2.48 4.05
N VAL A 60 33.44 1.87 3.31
CA VAL A 60 33.11 0.45 3.43
C VAL A 60 33.23 -0.20 2.06
N GLY A 61 34.20 -1.09 1.91
CA GLY A 61 34.49 -1.76 0.63
C GLY A 61 35.37 -0.95 -0.33
N GLY A 62 35.42 -1.41 -1.59
CA GLY A 62 36.17 -0.76 -2.67
C GLY A 62 35.44 0.42 -3.31
N ALA A 63 36.16 1.24 -4.07
CA ALA A 63 35.55 2.29 -4.88
C ALA A 63 34.67 1.69 -5.99
N LEU A 64 33.50 2.26 -6.19
CA LEU A 64 32.61 1.96 -7.29
C LEU A 64 32.96 2.88 -8.47
N PRO A 65 33.42 2.36 -9.62
CA PRO A 65 33.71 3.19 -10.80
C PRO A 65 32.42 3.67 -11.48
N ASP A 66 32.54 4.67 -12.36
CA ASP A 66 31.43 5.07 -13.22
C ASP A 66 30.94 3.88 -14.07
N GLY A 67 29.62 3.78 -14.23
CA GLY A 67 28.92 2.66 -14.86
C GLY A 67 28.69 1.45 -13.94
N ALA A 68 29.25 1.40 -12.73
CA ALA A 68 29.00 0.32 -11.78
C ALA A 68 27.52 0.25 -11.40
N SER A 69 26.94 -0.95 -11.42
CA SER A 69 25.55 -1.15 -11.00
C SER A 69 25.44 -1.25 -9.48
N VAL A 70 24.49 -0.52 -8.91
CA VAL A 70 24.18 -0.52 -7.48
C VAL A 70 22.71 -0.81 -7.24
N SER A 71 22.42 -1.65 -6.25
CA SER A 71 21.06 -1.94 -5.81
C SER A 71 20.70 -1.03 -4.64
N VAL A 72 19.81 -0.07 -4.89
CA VAL A 72 19.33 0.94 -3.94
C VAL A 72 18.06 0.44 -3.26
N VAL A 73 18.08 0.40 -1.93
CA VAL A 73 16.96 -0.07 -1.08
C VAL A 73 16.03 1.08 -0.70
N CYS A 74 16.60 2.24 -0.38
CA CYS A 74 15.87 3.44 0.03
C CYS A 74 16.78 4.66 -0.05
N GLU A 75 16.18 5.86 -0.07
CA GLU A 75 16.87 7.13 0.04
C GLU A 75 16.74 7.71 1.45
N THR A 76 17.74 8.47 1.90
CA THR A 76 17.70 9.20 3.17
C THR A 76 18.36 10.57 3.04
N ALA A 77 18.05 11.47 3.97
CA ALA A 77 18.74 12.76 4.07
C ALA A 77 20.10 12.58 4.74
N GLY A 78 21.08 13.37 4.33
CA GLY A 78 22.43 13.34 4.87
C GLY A 78 23.21 14.62 4.62
N ALA A 79 24.54 14.53 4.77
CA ALA A 79 25.42 15.66 4.52
C ALA A 79 25.31 16.12 3.07
N SER A 80 25.36 17.44 2.84
CA SER A 80 25.36 18.01 1.50
C SER A 80 26.61 17.59 0.73
N VAL A 81 26.44 17.15 -0.51
CA VAL A 81 27.52 16.77 -1.42
C VAL A 81 27.33 17.48 -2.75
N THR A 82 28.38 18.13 -3.22
CA THR A 82 28.44 18.80 -4.52
C THR A 82 29.24 17.96 -5.50
N SER A 83 28.71 17.84 -6.70
CA SER A 83 29.32 17.22 -7.88
C SER A 83 29.23 18.18 -9.07
N ASP A 84 29.76 17.78 -10.21
CA ASP A 84 29.71 18.57 -11.45
C ASP A 84 28.28 18.79 -11.97
N ILE A 85 27.34 17.94 -11.59
CA ILE A 85 25.94 18.02 -12.04
C ILE A 85 25.02 18.72 -11.02
N GLY A 86 25.55 19.10 -9.85
CA GLY A 86 24.79 19.82 -8.83
C GLY A 86 25.11 19.41 -7.40
N THR A 87 24.31 19.94 -6.48
CA THR A 87 24.41 19.69 -5.04
C THR A 87 23.17 18.95 -4.55
N SER A 88 23.35 17.93 -3.71
CA SER A 88 22.25 17.20 -3.09
C SER A 88 22.54 16.88 -1.62
N THR A 89 21.47 16.82 -0.84
CA THR A 89 21.45 16.32 0.54
C THR A 89 20.90 14.90 0.63
N ILE A 90 20.61 14.27 -0.51
CA ILE A 90 20.00 12.93 -0.60
C ILE A 90 21.10 11.88 -0.76
N TRP A 91 20.93 10.77 -0.05
CA TRP A 91 21.83 9.63 -0.03
C TRP A 91 21.08 8.34 -0.33
N GLU A 92 21.63 7.52 -1.21
CA GLU A 92 21.15 6.17 -1.49
C GLU A 92 21.67 5.20 -0.44
N ARG A 93 20.79 4.42 0.18
CA ARG A 93 21.15 3.25 0.97
C ARG A 93 21.15 2.02 0.08
N LEU A 94 22.32 1.41 -0.09
CA LEU A 94 22.50 0.23 -0.91
C LEU A 94 22.05 -1.05 -0.18
N ALA A 95 21.83 -2.12 -0.94
CA ALA A 95 21.40 -3.43 -0.41
C ALA A 95 22.37 -4.04 0.61
N ASN A 96 23.66 -3.73 0.49
CA ASN A 96 24.69 -4.13 1.46
C ASN A 96 24.74 -3.24 2.72
N GLY A 97 23.82 -2.28 2.86
CA GLY A 97 23.71 -1.37 4.02
C GLY A 97 24.65 -0.15 3.98
N THR A 98 25.43 0.01 2.92
CA THR A 98 26.31 1.19 2.72
C THR A 98 25.57 2.33 2.03
N PHE A 99 26.17 3.52 2.01
CA PHE A 99 25.56 4.74 1.49
C PHE A 99 26.41 5.39 0.39
N VAL A 100 25.77 5.91 -0.65
CA VAL A 100 26.40 6.76 -1.69
C VAL A 100 25.55 8.02 -1.92
N PRO A 101 26.15 9.20 -2.18
CA PRO A 101 25.39 10.41 -2.47
C PRO A 101 24.57 10.26 -3.76
N ASN A 102 23.32 10.72 -3.75
CA ASN A 102 22.42 10.66 -4.92
C ASN A 102 22.99 11.40 -6.15
N VAL A 103 23.78 12.46 -5.95
CA VAL A 103 24.50 13.18 -7.03
C VAL A 103 25.48 12.33 -7.84
N PHE A 104 25.84 11.14 -7.36
CA PHE A 104 26.72 10.20 -8.08
C PHE A 104 25.97 8.96 -8.57
N VAL A 105 24.64 8.98 -8.57
CA VAL A 105 23.78 7.86 -8.99
C VAL A 105 22.84 8.35 -10.09
N GLU A 106 22.84 7.66 -11.23
CA GLU A 106 22.01 7.98 -12.38
C GLU A 106 20.54 7.56 -12.15
N THR A 107 19.84 8.32 -11.32
CA THR A 107 18.45 8.09 -10.94
C THR A 107 17.44 8.74 -11.89
N GLY A 108 17.88 9.73 -12.67
CA GLY A 108 17.03 10.53 -13.55
C GLY A 108 16.19 11.60 -12.83
N ALA A 109 16.48 11.90 -11.56
CA ALA A 109 15.74 12.88 -10.76
C ALA A 109 16.66 13.98 -10.17
N ASN A 110 16.19 15.24 -10.18
CA ASN A 110 16.89 16.40 -9.58
C ASN A 110 16.57 16.58 -8.09
N GLY A 111 16.33 15.47 -7.40
CA GLY A 111 15.79 15.41 -6.05
C GLY A 111 15.50 13.96 -5.73
N TRP A 112 14.57 13.72 -4.82
CA TRP A 112 14.26 12.35 -4.43
C TRP A 112 13.68 11.53 -5.59
N THR A 113 14.16 10.31 -5.75
CA THR A 113 13.89 9.47 -6.90
C THR A 113 12.46 8.92 -6.86
N PRO A 114 11.63 9.19 -7.88
CA PRO A 114 10.31 8.60 -7.97
C PRO A 114 10.36 7.07 -7.92
N GLY A 115 9.59 6.45 -7.02
CA GLY A 115 9.54 4.99 -6.86
C GLY A 115 10.61 4.41 -5.93
N VAL A 116 11.55 5.21 -5.41
CA VAL A 116 12.47 4.79 -4.35
C VAL A 116 11.91 5.23 -3.00
N ALA A 117 11.80 4.28 -2.07
CA ALA A 117 11.26 4.53 -0.72
C ALA A 117 12.22 5.35 0.14
N ARG A 118 11.73 5.91 1.25
CA ARG A 118 12.60 6.57 2.24
C ARG A 118 12.99 5.65 3.37
N CYS A 119 14.25 5.74 3.80
CA CYS A 119 14.79 4.82 4.81
C CYS A 119 14.15 5.01 6.21
N ASP A 120 13.57 6.18 6.46
CA ASP A 120 12.80 6.52 7.65
C ASP A 120 11.28 6.34 7.47
N ALA A 121 10.83 6.01 6.26
CA ALA A 121 9.44 5.65 6.03
C ALA A 121 9.15 4.25 6.56
N ALA A 122 7.93 4.07 7.08
CA ALA A 122 7.36 2.73 7.30
C ALA A 122 7.50 1.90 6.00
N PRO A 123 7.66 0.57 6.10
CA PRO A 123 7.93 -0.29 4.95
C PRO A 123 7.05 0.09 3.75
N PRO A 124 7.62 0.19 2.54
CA PRO A 124 6.85 0.48 1.35
C PRO A 124 5.75 -0.57 1.27
N GLY A 125 4.52 -0.10 1.10
CA GLY A 125 3.46 -0.95 0.58
C GLY A 125 3.97 -1.66 -0.68
N PRO A 126 3.41 -2.83 -1.03
CA PRO A 126 3.91 -3.65 -2.13
C PRO A 126 4.22 -2.80 -3.38
N ALA A 127 5.36 -3.13 -4.03
CA ALA A 127 5.95 -2.41 -5.15
C ALA A 127 4.91 -1.90 -6.17
N PRO A 128 5.15 -0.77 -6.86
CA PRO A 128 4.22 -0.24 -7.85
C PRO A 128 3.88 -1.32 -8.86
N SER A 129 2.61 -1.73 -8.83
CA SER A 129 2.02 -2.55 -9.87
C SER A 129 2.11 -1.78 -11.19
N THR A 130 2.34 -2.48 -12.30
CA THR A 130 2.13 -1.98 -13.67
C THR A 130 0.70 -1.50 -13.94
N SER A 131 -0.17 -1.58 -12.94
CA SER A 131 -1.49 -0.98 -12.80
C SER A 131 -1.52 0.47 -13.28
N LYS A 132 -2.38 0.73 -14.27
CA LYS A 132 -2.74 2.08 -14.71
C LYS A 132 -3.41 2.87 -13.58
N TYR A 133 -3.93 2.20 -12.57
CA TYR A 133 -4.54 2.83 -11.41
C TYR A 133 -3.53 3.48 -10.44
N ASN A 134 -3.57 4.81 -10.37
CA ASN A 134 -2.83 5.64 -9.43
C ASN A 134 -3.51 5.61 -8.05
N ARG A 135 -3.10 4.65 -7.22
CA ARG A 135 -3.61 4.48 -5.86
C ARG A 135 -3.41 5.71 -4.99
N ALA A 136 -2.25 6.38 -5.10
CA ALA A 136 -2.00 7.61 -4.35
C ALA A 136 -2.94 8.74 -4.78
N GLY A 137 -3.22 8.86 -6.09
CA GLY A 137 -4.22 9.78 -6.63
C GLY A 137 -5.62 9.51 -6.08
N ALA A 138 -6.00 8.24 -5.96
CA ALA A 138 -7.27 7.85 -5.35
C ALA A 138 -7.37 8.25 -3.88
N VAL A 139 -6.29 8.06 -3.10
CA VAL A 139 -6.24 8.50 -1.70
C VAL A 139 -6.33 10.02 -1.58
N THR A 140 -5.60 10.76 -2.43
CA THR A 140 -5.66 12.22 -2.46
C THR A 140 -7.08 12.70 -2.76
N ALA A 141 -7.74 12.12 -3.76
CA ALA A 141 -9.12 12.45 -4.09
C ALA A 141 -10.10 12.07 -2.96
N ALA A 142 -9.94 10.89 -2.35
CA ALA A 142 -10.73 10.49 -1.19
C ALA A 142 -10.59 11.47 -0.01
N ARG A 143 -9.37 11.94 0.29
CA ARG A 143 -9.16 12.93 1.35
C ARG A 143 -9.60 14.35 0.97
N ALA A 144 -9.66 14.68 -0.31
CA ALA A 144 -10.16 15.98 -0.75
C ALA A 144 -11.70 16.04 -0.75
N HIS A 145 -12.38 14.95 -1.11
CA HIS A 145 -13.82 14.93 -1.36
C HIS A 145 -14.68 14.37 -0.22
N HIS A 146 -14.09 13.91 0.89
CA HIS A 146 -14.86 13.31 1.99
C HIS A 146 -15.84 14.28 2.68
N LYS A 147 -15.57 15.59 2.59
CA LYS A 147 -16.42 16.67 3.15
C LYS A 147 -17.40 17.27 2.14
N GLY A 148 -17.57 16.64 0.96
CA GLY A 148 -17.96 17.33 -0.27
C GLY A 148 -19.25 18.17 -0.25
N GLU A 149 -19.49 18.85 -1.37
CA GLU A 149 -20.62 19.77 -1.58
C GLU A 149 -21.98 19.08 -1.31
N ASP A 150 -22.95 19.88 -0.81
CA ASP A 150 -24.32 19.49 -0.45
C ASP A 150 -25.15 19.11 -1.69
N VAL A 151 -24.80 18.00 -2.36
CA VAL A 151 -25.66 17.41 -3.38
C VAL A 151 -26.65 16.49 -2.67
N PRO A 152 -27.97 16.73 -2.74
CA PRO A 152 -28.96 15.85 -2.11
C PRO A 152 -29.06 14.54 -2.90
N LEU A 153 -28.13 13.61 -2.64
CA LEU A 153 -28.11 12.28 -3.24
C LEU A 153 -28.67 11.23 -2.26
N ILE A 154 -29.12 10.12 -2.83
CA ILE A 154 -29.70 8.99 -2.09
C ILE A 154 -28.61 8.11 -1.43
N ALA A 155 -27.34 8.27 -1.83
CA ALA A 155 -26.19 7.57 -1.25
C ALA A 155 -24.86 8.30 -1.56
N ASP A 156 -24.49 9.29 -0.73
CA ASP A 156 -23.26 10.07 -0.93
C ASP A 156 -22.00 9.21 -0.78
N CYS A 157 -22.05 8.13 0.01
CA CYS A 157 -20.90 7.26 0.26
C CYS A 157 -20.32 6.68 -1.04
N THR A 158 -21.17 6.32 -1.99
CA THR A 158 -20.75 5.71 -3.27
C THR A 158 -20.40 6.78 -4.30
N TYR A 159 -21.11 7.91 -4.32
CA TYR A 159 -20.73 9.06 -5.14
C TYR A 159 -19.29 9.50 -4.82
N PHE A 160 -19.00 9.61 -3.52
CA PHE A 160 -17.67 9.88 -3.00
C PHE A 160 -16.62 8.85 -3.48
N ALA A 161 -16.94 7.55 -3.34
CA ALA A 161 -16.03 6.50 -3.77
C ALA A 161 -15.74 6.56 -5.28
N SER A 162 -16.74 6.86 -6.10
CA SER A 162 -16.57 7.04 -7.54
C SER A 162 -15.63 8.22 -7.87
N GLN A 163 -15.74 9.34 -7.16
CA GLN A 163 -14.80 10.46 -7.30
C GLN A 163 -13.36 10.05 -6.94
N ALA A 164 -13.18 9.26 -5.88
CA ALA A 164 -11.87 8.74 -5.51
C ALA A 164 -11.29 7.80 -6.59
N LEU A 165 -12.10 6.91 -7.15
CA LEU A 165 -11.68 6.02 -8.24
C LEU A 165 -11.25 6.80 -9.49
N VAL A 166 -11.97 7.86 -9.87
CA VAL A 166 -11.58 8.76 -10.97
C VAL A 166 -10.29 9.50 -10.65
N GLY A 167 -10.12 9.97 -9.41
CA GLY A 167 -8.86 10.56 -8.95
C GLY A 167 -7.68 9.60 -9.02
N GLY A 168 -7.94 8.29 -8.94
CA GLY A 168 -6.96 7.25 -9.21
C GLY A 168 -6.76 6.90 -10.68
N GLY A 169 -7.42 7.60 -11.60
CA GLY A 169 -7.21 7.45 -13.04
C GLY A 169 -8.12 6.43 -13.74
N LEU A 170 -9.18 5.93 -13.07
CA LEU A 170 -10.23 5.19 -13.80
C LEU A 170 -10.96 6.15 -14.74
N SER A 171 -11.01 5.79 -16.02
CA SER A 171 -11.74 6.58 -17.02
C SER A 171 -13.25 6.49 -16.79
N VAL A 172 -13.89 7.66 -16.75
CA VAL A 172 -15.35 7.82 -16.74
C VAL A 172 -15.94 7.23 -18.02
N THR A 173 -17.14 6.65 -17.92
CA THR A 173 -17.88 6.11 -19.07
C THR A 173 -19.29 6.70 -19.11
N THR A 174 -20.00 6.49 -20.22
CA THR A 174 -21.38 6.96 -20.38
C THR A 174 -22.34 6.36 -19.34
N ASN A 175 -22.10 5.12 -18.90
CA ASN A 175 -22.89 4.43 -17.89
C ASN A 175 -22.32 4.57 -16.45
N TRP A 176 -21.16 5.19 -16.27
CA TRP A 176 -20.57 5.48 -14.96
C TRP A 176 -20.01 6.89 -14.93
N GLN A 177 -20.89 7.84 -14.58
CA GLN A 177 -20.61 9.27 -14.54
C GLN A 177 -21.53 10.01 -13.55
N ALA A 178 -21.08 11.18 -13.10
CA ALA A 178 -21.83 12.07 -12.21
C ALA A 178 -22.96 12.87 -12.90
N GLY A 179 -22.90 13.04 -14.23
CA GLY A 179 -23.81 13.92 -14.99
C GLY A 179 -24.52 13.25 -16.16
N GLY A 180 -25.07 12.05 -15.96
CA GLY A 180 -25.80 11.31 -16.98
C GLY A 180 -27.17 11.92 -17.31
N THR A 181 -27.57 11.82 -18.58
CA THR A 181 -28.86 12.34 -19.11
C THR A 181 -29.96 11.29 -19.21
N ASP A 182 -29.62 10.00 -19.11
CA ASP A 182 -30.61 8.92 -19.16
C ASP A 182 -31.34 8.80 -17.82
N ILE A 183 -32.59 9.26 -17.80
CA ILE A 183 -33.47 9.24 -16.63
C ILE A 183 -33.68 7.82 -16.06
N ASN A 184 -33.57 6.78 -16.88
CA ASN A 184 -33.76 5.39 -16.44
C ASN A 184 -32.52 4.84 -15.73
N ASP A 185 -31.35 5.45 -15.95
CA ASP A 185 -30.08 5.07 -15.34
C ASP A 185 -29.66 6.03 -14.21
N GLN A 186 -30.45 7.05 -13.85
CA GLN A 186 -30.14 7.94 -12.75
C GLN A 186 -30.37 7.28 -11.37
N ALA A 187 -29.44 7.50 -10.45
CA ALA A 187 -29.45 6.94 -9.08
C ALA A 187 -30.45 7.65 -8.16
N SER A 188 -30.69 8.93 -8.40
CA SER A 188 -31.71 9.73 -7.75
C SER A 188 -32.74 10.15 -8.78
N ARG A 189 -34.03 10.04 -8.44
CA ARG A 189 -35.06 10.73 -9.22
C ARG A 189 -34.75 12.22 -9.17
N PRO A 190 -34.80 12.95 -10.28
CA PRO A 190 -34.49 14.38 -10.29
C PRO A 190 -35.44 15.10 -9.33
N LEU A 191 -34.95 15.38 -8.12
CA LEU A 191 -35.36 16.58 -7.42
C LEU A 191 -34.94 17.72 -8.34
N TYR A 192 -35.81 18.70 -8.55
CA TYR A 192 -35.69 19.80 -9.51
C TYR A 192 -36.19 19.45 -10.92
N LEU A 193 -37.44 19.83 -11.15
CA LEU A 193 -38.21 19.88 -12.41
C LEU A 193 -37.52 20.64 -13.58
N LEU A 194 -36.24 21.00 -13.46
CA LEU A 194 -35.46 21.80 -14.40
C LEU A 194 -34.10 21.18 -14.78
N GLN A 195 -33.62 20.15 -14.06
CA GLN A 195 -32.26 19.61 -14.26
C GLN A 195 -32.32 18.15 -14.73
N ARG A 196 -32.18 17.93 -16.05
CA ARG A 196 -32.20 16.59 -16.69
C ARG A 196 -30.90 15.79 -16.53
N TYR A 197 -30.00 16.21 -15.63
CA TYR A 197 -28.67 15.62 -15.45
C TYR A 197 -28.52 15.15 -14.00
N GLY A 198 -28.01 13.95 -13.80
CA GLY A 198 -27.77 13.38 -12.47
C GLY A 198 -26.81 12.19 -12.51
N PRO A 199 -26.32 11.73 -11.34
CA PRO A 199 -25.40 10.62 -11.31
C PRO A 199 -26.08 9.34 -11.78
N THR A 200 -25.35 8.56 -12.57
CA THR A 200 -25.76 7.20 -12.94
C THR A 200 -25.88 6.31 -11.70
N LYS A 201 -26.71 5.26 -11.75
CA LYS A 201 -26.85 4.25 -10.69
C LYS A 201 -25.50 3.67 -10.31
N ARG A 202 -24.66 3.37 -11.30
CA ARG A 202 -23.30 2.86 -11.10
C ARG A 202 -22.38 3.84 -10.39
N TRP A 203 -22.62 5.15 -10.53
CA TRP A 203 -21.80 6.19 -9.89
C TRP A 203 -22.16 6.38 -8.42
N ALA A 204 -23.43 6.24 -8.06
CA ALA A 204 -23.93 6.64 -6.74
C ALA A 204 -24.62 5.53 -5.93
N ASN A 205 -24.76 4.30 -6.44
CA ASN A 205 -25.29 3.17 -5.66
C ASN A 205 -24.23 2.06 -5.52
N ALA A 206 -24.00 1.61 -4.28
CA ALA A 206 -22.92 0.69 -3.93
C ALA A 206 -23.03 -0.64 -4.69
N ASP A 207 -24.18 -1.30 -4.71
CA ASP A 207 -24.32 -2.57 -5.42
C ASP A 207 -24.11 -2.44 -6.93
N TYR A 208 -24.64 -1.37 -7.54
CA TYR A 208 -24.42 -1.07 -8.95
C TYR A 208 -22.95 -0.78 -9.25
N LEU A 209 -22.24 -0.04 -8.38
CA LEU A 209 -20.81 0.22 -8.53
C LEU A 209 -20.01 -1.09 -8.47
N LYS A 210 -20.29 -1.95 -7.49
CA LYS A 210 -19.67 -3.28 -7.36
C LYS A 210 -19.84 -4.09 -8.65
N ASN A 211 -21.08 -4.24 -9.12
CA ASN A 211 -21.39 -5.02 -10.33
C ASN A 211 -20.71 -4.42 -11.57
N TYR A 212 -20.67 -3.09 -11.66
CA TYR A 212 -19.98 -2.39 -12.75
C TYR A 212 -18.47 -2.66 -12.74
N LEU A 213 -17.79 -2.50 -11.61
CA LEU A 213 -16.33 -2.67 -11.53
C LEU A 213 -15.90 -4.12 -11.73
N VAL A 214 -16.61 -5.06 -11.10
CA VAL A 214 -16.24 -6.49 -11.08
C VAL A 214 -16.72 -7.23 -12.32
N ASN A 215 -17.98 -7.05 -12.71
CA ASN A 215 -18.61 -7.87 -13.75
C ASN A 215 -18.60 -7.20 -15.12
N GLU A 216 -19.01 -5.92 -15.20
CA GLU A 216 -19.13 -5.22 -16.49
C GLU A 216 -17.75 -4.79 -17.02
N ARG A 217 -16.97 -4.09 -16.20
CA ARG A 217 -15.65 -3.58 -16.59
C ARG A 217 -14.49 -4.52 -16.33
N LYS A 218 -14.64 -5.48 -15.40
CA LYS A 218 -13.61 -6.44 -15.01
C LYS A 218 -12.28 -5.77 -14.62
N VAL A 219 -12.39 -4.65 -13.92
CA VAL A 219 -11.26 -3.86 -13.41
C VAL A 219 -11.12 -3.95 -11.89
N ALA A 220 -11.92 -4.81 -11.26
CA ALA A 220 -11.79 -5.13 -9.88
C ALA A 220 -12.09 -6.60 -9.62
N THR A 221 -11.56 -7.11 -8.52
CA THR A 221 -11.94 -8.39 -7.93
C THR A 221 -12.68 -8.15 -6.62
N ILE A 222 -13.50 -9.11 -6.20
CA ILE A 222 -14.25 -9.06 -4.95
C ILE A 222 -13.89 -10.28 -4.09
N ALA A 223 -13.70 -10.05 -2.80
CA ALA A 223 -13.59 -11.10 -1.80
C ALA A 223 -14.37 -10.68 -0.54
N GLU A 224 -15.12 -11.62 0.05
CA GLU A 224 -15.65 -11.42 1.40
C GLU A 224 -14.52 -11.46 2.41
N VAL A 225 -14.57 -10.58 3.40
CA VAL A 225 -13.51 -10.40 4.38
C VAL A 225 -14.05 -10.38 5.80
N SER A 226 -13.29 -10.98 6.72
CA SER A 226 -13.70 -11.04 8.12
C SER A 226 -13.57 -9.68 8.80
N LEU A 227 -14.65 -9.20 9.43
CA LEU A 227 -14.65 -8.00 10.28
C LEU A 227 -13.72 -8.12 11.49
N SER A 228 -13.30 -9.33 11.88
CA SER A 228 -12.28 -9.52 12.92
C SER A 228 -10.84 -9.28 12.44
N SER A 229 -10.62 -9.20 11.13
CA SER A 229 -9.27 -9.00 10.58
C SER A 229 -8.79 -7.55 10.76
N LYS A 230 -7.51 -7.38 11.12
CA LYS A 230 -6.86 -6.07 11.08
C LYS A 230 -6.59 -5.62 9.65
N ASN A 231 -6.19 -6.56 8.79
CA ASN A 231 -5.87 -6.30 7.39
C ASN A 231 -6.55 -7.35 6.49
N PRO A 232 -7.62 -6.98 5.77
CA PRO A 232 -8.32 -7.86 4.84
C PRO A 232 -7.61 -8.10 3.50
N GLY A 233 -6.32 -7.77 3.35
CA GLY A 233 -5.56 -8.01 2.12
C GLY A 233 -5.75 -6.96 1.03
N VAL A 234 -6.15 -5.74 1.42
CA VAL A 234 -6.41 -4.59 0.55
C VAL A 234 -5.18 -3.70 0.36
N GLN A 235 -5.22 -2.84 -0.66
CA GLN A 235 -4.23 -1.82 -0.97
C GLN A 235 -4.85 -0.42 -0.91
N LEU A 236 -4.03 0.63 -0.88
CA LEU A 236 -4.50 2.01 -1.02
C LEU A 236 -5.35 2.16 -2.29
N GLY A 237 -6.44 2.92 -2.20
CA GLY A 237 -7.38 3.14 -3.30
C GLY A 237 -8.35 1.98 -3.57
N ASP A 238 -8.15 0.80 -2.96
CA ASP A 238 -9.19 -0.24 -2.97
C ASP A 238 -10.43 0.23 -2.19
N LEU A 239 -11.56 -0.44 -2.41
CA LEU A 239 -12.77 -0.18 -1.64
C LEU A 239 -12.99 -1.28 -0.59
N ILE A 240 -13.54 -0.88 0.55
CA ILE A 240 -14.22 -1.79 1.46
C ILE A 240 -15.70 -1.43 1.42
N MET A 241 -16.52 -2.43 1.08
CA MET A 241 -17.95 -2.28 0.96
C MET A 241 -18.66 -3.16 1.99
N TYR A 242 -19.78 -2.67 2.52
CA TYR A 242 -20.50 -3.32 3.61
C TYR A 242 -21.94 -3.62 3.18
N ASP A 243 -22.39 -4.78 3.62
CA ASP A 243 -23.79 -5.24 3.59
C ASP A 243 -24.23 -5.24 5.06
N TRP A 244 -24.90 -4.15 5.45
CA TRP A 244 -25.13 -3.83 6.87
C TRP A 244 -26.36 -2.95 7.14
N GLU A 245 -27.11 -2.57 6.12
CA GLU A 245 -28.39 -1.88 6.26
C GLU A 245 -29.51 -2.91 6.23
N GLY A 246 -30.25 -3.03 7.33
CA GLY A 246 -31.26 -4.08 7.45
C GLY A 246 -30.64 -5.48 7.64
N LYS A 247 -31.30 -6.50 7.07
CA LYS A 247 -30.83 -7.88 7.13
C LYS A 247 -29.85 -8.10 5.98
N PRO A 248 -28.64 -8.65 6.24
CA PRO A 248 -27.70 -8.93 5.17
C PRO A 248 -28.32 -9.84 4.10
N ASP A 249 -28.50 -9.30 2.90
CA ASP A 249 -29.17 -9.95 1.78
C ASP A 249 -28.24 -10.14 0.57
N GLY A 250 -26.99 -9.70 0.68
CA GLY A 250 -25.98 -9.76 -0.38
C GLY A 250 -25.95 -8.53 -1.28
N ILE A 251 -26.80 -7.53 -1.01
CA ILE A 251 -26.76 -6.21 -1.64
C ILE A 251 -25.81 -5.32 -0.84
N LEU A 252 -24.89 -4.63 -1.51
CA LEU A 252 -23.95 -3.74 -0.81
C LEU A 252 -24.59 -2.37 -0.63
N ASP A 253 -24.56 -1.87 0.61
CA ASP A 253 -25.24 -0.63 1.00
C ASP A 253 -24.26 0.53 1.19
N HIS A 254 -23.05 0.24 1.66
CA HIS A 254 -22.09 1.27 2.05
C HIS A 254 -20.71 1.06 1.44
N THR A 255 -20.05 2.17 1.10
CA THR A 255 -18.73 2.16 0.47
C THR A 255 -17.76 3.05 1.25
N ALA A 256 -16.55 2.55 1.46
CA ALA A 256 -15.42 3.31 1.98
C ALA A 256 -14.15 3.05 1.16
N VAL A 257 -13.27 4.05 1.06
CA VAL A 257 -12.02 3.96 0.30
C VAL A 257 -10.86 3.71 1.25
N VAL A 258 -9.99 2.76 0.93
CA VAL A 258 -8.78 2.47 1.70
C VAL A 258 -7.78 3.61 1.50
N THR A 259 -7.50 4.35 2.58
CA THR A 259 -6.66 5.57 2.55
C THR A 259 -5.40 5.47 3.38
N GLY A 260 -5.25 4.43 4.18
CA GLY A 260 -4.05 4.24 4.98
C GLY A 260 -3.97 2.91 5.69
N PHE A 261 -2.87 2.74 6.41
CA PHE A 261 -2.63 1.63 7.31
C PHE A 261 -2.08 2.21 8.62
N GLY A 262 -2.68 1.85 9.75
CA GLY A 262 -2.20 2.23 11.06
C GLY A 262 -0.85 1.57 11.36
N SER A 263 -0.14 2.08 12.37
CA SER A 263 1.14 1.52 12.83
C SER A 263 1.04 0.07 13.30
N ASP A 264 -0.15 -0.38 13.69
CA ASP A 264 -0.45 -1.76 14.09
C ASP A 264 -0.90 -2.66 12.92
N GLY A 265 -0.80 -2.15 11.68
CA GLY A 265 -1.24 -2.83 10.46
C GLY A 265 -2.75 -2.79 10.21
N THR A 266 -3.54 -2.12 11.06
CA THR A 266 -4.98 -1.98 10.85
C THR A 266 -5.27 -1.12 9.63
N VAL A 267 -6.15 -1.59 8.74
CA VAL A 267 -6.56 -0.80 7.57
C VAL A 267 -7.38 0.42 7.99
N LEU A 268 -7.03 1.57 7.40
CA LEU A 268 -7.73 2.84 7.56
C LEU A 268 -8.50 3.17 6.29
N VAL A 269 -9.73 3.61 6.46
CA VAL A 269 -10.62 4.01 5.38
C VAL A 269 -11.13 5.43 5.57
N THR A 270 -11.36 6.10 4.46
CA THR A 270 -12.08 7.37 4.39
C THR A 270 -13.45 7.13 3.75
N GLN A 271 -14.49 7.78 4.28
CA GLN A 271 -15.86 7.63 3.81
C GLN A 271 -16.66 8.93 3.94
N ARG A 272 -17.86 8.92 3.36
CA ARG A 272 -18.93 9.90 3.56
C ARG A 272 -20.17 9.22 4.15
N GLU A 273 -21.05 10.01 4.78
CA GLU A 273 -22.26 9.58 5.51
C GLU A 273 -22.00 8.61 6.69
N PRO A 274 -21.50 9.11 7.83
CA PRO A 274 -20.94 10.44 8.05
C PRO A 274 -19.51 10.56 7.50
N SER A 275 -19.08 11.79 7.21
CA SER A 275 -17.70 12.10 6.82
C SER A 275 -16.72 11.65 7.90
N GLN A 276 -15.85 10.69 7.56
CA GLN A 276 -14.83 10.15 8.46
C GLN A 276 -13.54 9.92 7.67
N ILE A 277 -12.44 10.47 8.17
CA ILE A 277 -11.11 10.35 7.55
C ILE A 277 -10.27 9.34 8.32
N ASP A 278 -9.60 8.45 7.58
CA ASP A 278 -8.64 7.47 8.11
C ASP A 278 -9.14 6.71 9.36
N ARG A 279 -10.42 6.34 9.39
CA ARG A 279 -11.00 5.52 10.47
C ARG A 279 -10.56 4.08 10.31
N LYS A 280 -10.48 3.34 11.42
CA LYS A 280 -10.35 1.87 11.35
C LYS A 280 -11.53 1.27 10.59
N TRP A 281 -11.24 0.48 9.57
CA TRP A 281 -12.25 -0.05 8.64
C TRP A 281 -13.35 -0.86 9.33
N ASN A 282 -12.98 -1.67 10.33
CA ASN A 282 -13.86 -2.54 11.09
C ASN A 282 -14.41 -1.93 12.40
N TRP A 283 -14.29 -0.61 12.58
CA TRP A 283 -14.77 0.08 13.78
C TRP A 283 -15.92 1.05 13.49
N SER A 284 -16.96 1.01 14.32
CA SER A 284 -18.06 1.97 14.30
C SER A 284 -17.77 3.11 15.29
N LEU A 285 -17.49 4.30 14.79
CA LEU A 285 -17.32 5.48 15.64
C LEU A 285 -18.63 5.87 16.35
N ALA A 286 -19.77 5.74 15.68
CA ALA A 286 -21.08 6.07 16.26
C ALA A 286 -21.45 5.18 17.44
N ALA A 287 -21.15 3.87 17.36
CA ALA A 287 -21.43 2.91 18.42
C ALA A 287 -20.26 2.72 19.39
N SER A 288 -19.10 3.33 19.11
CA SER A 288 -17.84 3.19 19.86
C SER A 288 -17.44 1.73 20.12
N LYS A 289 -17.60 0.86 19.10
CA LYS A 289 -17.28 -0.57 19.18
C LYS A 289 -17.00 -1.17 17.79
N PRO A 290 -16.47 -2.40 17.69
CA PRO A 290 -16.30 -3.09 16.42
C PRO A 290 -17.62 -3.19 15.64
N ILE A 291 -17.57 -3.10 14.31
CA ILE A 291 -18.77 -3.18 13.47
C ILE A 291 -19.51 -4.51 13.66
N SER A 292 -18.78 -5.61 13.87
CA SER A 292 -19.37 -6.93 14.15
C SER A 292 -20.24 -6.96 15.42
N GLU A 293 -19.95 -6.09 16.39
CA GLU A 293 -20.75 -5.95 17.61
C GLU A 293 -21.84 -4.87 17.47
N ALA A 294 -21.54 -3.78 16.77
CA ALA A 294 -22.49 -2.71 16.53
C ALA A 294 -23.64 -3.14 15.61
N ARG A 295 -23.35 -4.04 14.66
CA ARG A 295 -24.28 -4.57 13.67
C ARG A 295 -24.08 -6.08 13.53
N PRO A 296 -24.64 -6.89 14.45
CA PRO A 296 -24.54 -8.34 14.37
C PRO A 296 -25.04 -8.87 13.02
N GLY A 297 -24.22 -9.69 12.35
CA GLY A 297 -24.52 -10.25 11.03
C GLY A 297 -24.00 -9.44 9.85
N ALA A 298 -23.54 -8.20 10.05
CA ALA A 298 -22.96 -7.39 8.97
C ALA A 298 -21.82 -8.13 8.25
N ARG A 299 -21.79 -7.98 6.92
CA ARG A 299 -20.76 -8.57 6.06
C ARG A 299 -19.94 -7.47 5.40
N ALA A 300 -18.69 -7.78 5.09
CA ALA A 300 -17.78 -6.84 4.45
C ALA A 300 -17.06 -7.50 3.29
N TYR A 301 -16.79 -6.70 2.26
CA TYR A 301 -16.17 -7.15 1.02
C TYR A 301 -15.05 -6.20 0.63
N ALA A 302 -13.89 -6.78 0.32
CA ALA A 302 -12.78 -6.06 -0.29
C ALA A 302 -13.00 -6.03 -1.82
N ILE A 303 -13.09 -4.83 -2.39
CA ILE A 303 -13.08 -4.62 -3.83
C ILE A 303 -11.69 -4.13 -4.23
N ARG A 304 -10.89 -5.04 -4.78
CA ARG A 304 -9.51 -4.77 -5.15
C ARG A 304 -9.41 -4.33 -6.60
N ILE A 305 -8.90 -3.11 -6.84
CA ILE A 305 -8.79 -2.53 -8.18
C ILE A 305 -7.59 -3.14 -8.92
N THR A 306 -7.85 -3.77 -10.06
CA THR A 306 -6.86 -4.46 -10.90
C THR A 306 -6.57 -3.74 -12.22
N TYR A 307 -6.93 -2.46 -12.29
CA TYR A 307 -6.88 -1.62 -13.50
C TYR A 307 -5.47 -1.19 -13.92
#